data_AF-A0A2G1YS47-F1
#
_entry.id   AF-A0A2G1YS47-F1
#
_cell.length_a   1.000
_cell.length_b   1.000
_cell.length_c   1.000
_cell.angle_alpha   90.00
_cell.angle_beta   90.00
_cell.angle_gamma   90.00
#
_symmetry.space_group_name_H-M   'P 1'
#
loop_
_entity.id
_entity.type
_entity.pdbx_description
1 polymer ?
#
loop_
_entity_poly.entity_id
_entity_poly.type
_entity_poly.pdbx_seq_one_letter_code
_entity_poly.pdbx_strand_id
1 'polypeptide(L)'
;MKNRKIDKTPARLDFIQSTTGLILGVFIMGHILFESSILISNEMMYKVTIMFEGYYFFGETYPSIISFLAGAISIIFILHAGVALKKFPNNYRQHKIMRDHVLAMKHEDTSLWVVQIMTGFIMLFIGSVHLYTMMAEPSNIGPYASSHRVVHEHMWPLYFLLLLSVVSHAFIGLYRLALKWGFMEGKNTKESRKRFKFLMKSLIVIYIVIGSLSLMKYIYIGYTTDCEAGERYKSTTIQMKAH
;
A
#
# COMPACT_ATOMS: atom_id res chain seq x y z
N MET A 1 33.93 19.73 -32.73
CA MET A 1 32.70 19.88 -31.92
C MET A 1 32.85 19.02 -30.66
N LYS A 2 32.87 19.60 -29.46
CA LYS A 2 32.92 18.83 -28.20
C LYS A 2 31.64 17.98 -28.13
N ASN A 3 31.79 16.66 -28.08
CA ASN A 3 30.70 15.70 -27.99
C ASN A 3 30.00 15.91 -26.63
N ARG A 4 28.95 16.76 -26.58
CA ARG A 4 28.19 17.00 -25.34
C ARG A 4 27.45 15.71 -25.01
N LYS A 5 27.93 14.98 -24.00
CA LYS A 5 27.26 13.79 -23.49
C LYS A 5 25.84 14.18 -23.06
N ILE A 6 24.84 13.47 -23.60
CA ILE A 6 23.45 13.62 -23.21
C ILE A 6 23.31 13.23 -21.73
N ASP A 7 22.68 14.09 -20.94
CA ASP A 7 22.37 13.80 -19.54
C ASP A 7 21.33 12.67 -19.47
N LYS A 8 21.71 11.56 -18.82
CA LYS A 8 20.87 10.38 -18.66
C LYS A 8 20.01 10.43 -17.39
N THR A 9 20.14 11.48 -16.58
CA THR A 9 19.42 11.63 -15.31
C THR A 9 17.91 11.56 -15.47
N PRO A 10 17.25 12.20 -16.46
CA PRO A 10 15.81 12.08 -16.65
C PRO A 10 15.34 10.64 -16.89
N ALA A 11 16.08 9.87 -17.70
CA ALA A 11 15.76 8.47 -17.98
C ALA A 11 15.93 7.59 -16.72
N ARG A 12 16.99 7.83 -15.93
CA ARG A 12 17.20 7.15 -14.65
C ARG A 12 16.08 7.42 -13.66
N LEU A 13 15.65 8.67 -13.54
CA LEU A 13 14.55 9.05 -12.64
C LEU A 13 13.23 8.43 -13.08
N ASP A 14 12.93 8.42 -14.38
CA ASP A 14 11.71 7.82 -14.90
C ASP A 14 11.66 6.29 -14.69
N PHE A 15 12.82 5.62 -14.78
CA PHE A 15 12.98 4.22 -14.42
C PHE A 15 12.81 4.00 -12.92
N ILE A 16 13.49 4.78 -12.06
CA ILE A 16 13.37 4.68 -10.59
C ILE A 16 11.92 4.86 -10.15
N GLN A 17 11.20 5.85 -10.68
CA GLN A 17 9.80 6.09 -10.35
C GLN A 17 8.93 4.88 -10.69
N SER A 18 9.18 4.27 -11.86
CA SER A 18 8.43 3.13 -12.36
C SER A 18 8.69 1.87 -11.55
N THR A 19 9.95 1.58 -11.26
CA THR A 19 10.37 0.39 -10.50
C THR A 19 9.93 0.47 -9.04
N THR A 20 10.13 1.61 -8.38
CA THR A 20 9.65 1.81 -7.00
C THR A 20 8.13 1.73 -6.91
N GLY A 21 7.41 2.30 -7.88
CA GLY A 21 5.95 2.19 -7.95
C GLY A 21 5.46 0.76 -8.16
N LEU A 22 6.17 -0.05 -8.97
CA LEU A 22 5.86 -1.46 -9.14
C LEU A 22 6.06 -2.25 -7.84
N ILE A 23 7.20 -2.06 -7.17
CA ILE A 23 7.51 -2.74 -5.90
C ILE A 23 6.46 -2.42 -4.85
N LEU A 24 6.11 -1.14 -4.68
CA LEU A 24 5.07 -0.72 -3.74
C LEU A 24 3.69 -1.27 -4.13
N GLY A 25 3.34 -1.27 -5.42
CA GLY A 25 2.07 -1.83 -5.89
C GLY A 25 1.93 -3.32 -5.56
N VAL A 26 2.96 -4.11 -5.82
CA VAL A 26 2.98 -5.55 -5.48
C VAL A 26 3.00 -5.76 -3.96
N PHE A 27 3.76 -4.94 -3.23
CA PHE A 27 3.76 -4.97 -1.76
C PHE A 27 2.34 -4.77 -1.21
N ILE A 28 1.60 -3.76 -1.69
CA ILE A 28 0.23 -3.49 -1.23
C ILE A 28 -0.73 -4.64 -1.57
N MET A 29 -0.56 -5.28 -2.74
CA MET A 29 -1.34 -6.47 -3.10
C MET A 29 -1.13 -7.60 -2.10
N GLY A 30 0.12 -7.89 -1.71
CA GLY A 30 0.42 -8.89 -0.70
C GLY A 30 -0.05 -8.46 0.70
N HIS A 31 0.28 -7.24 1.10
CA HIS A 31 -0.01 -6.66 2.41
C HIS A 31 -1.48 -6.78 2.78
N ILE A 32 -2.41 -6.36 1.91
CA ILE A 32 -3.85 -6.45 2.18
C ILE A 32 -4.32 -7.91 2.27
N LEU A 33 -3.77 -8.81 1.45
CA LEU A 33 -4.12 -10.23 1.51
C LEU A 33 -3.64 -10.87 2.83
N PHE A 34 -2.40 -10.61 3.25
CA PHE A 34 -1.86 -11.12 4.50
C PHE A 34 -2.61 -10.56 5.71
N GLU A 35 -2.91 -9.26 5.71
CA GLU A 35 -3.68 -8.60 6.78
C GLU A 35 -5.12 -9.12 6.86
N SER A 36 -5.74 -9.42 5.70
CA SER A 36 -7.10 -9.97 5.62
C SER A 36 -7.24 -11.41 6.11
N SER A 37 -6.15 -12.09 6.46
CA SER A 37 -6.19 -13.43 7.03
C SER A 37 -6.97 -13.50 8.36
N ILE A 38 -7.17 -12.36 9.02
CA ILE A 38 -8.04 -12.20 10.20
C ILE A 38 -9.51 -12.57 9.92
N LEU A 39 -9.95 -12.44 8.66
CA LEU A 39 -11.30 -12.83 8.24
C LEU A 39 -11.52 -14.34 8.33
N ILE A 40 -10.46 -15.14 8.23
CA ILE A 40 -10.52 -16.59 8.39
C ILE A 40 -10.60 -16.93 9.88
N SER A 41 -9.65 -16.45 10.68
CA SER A 41 -9.66 -16.57 12.14
C SER A 41 -8.51 -15.76 12.77
N ASN A 42 -8.60 -15.52 14.09
CA ASN A 42 -7.48 -14.97 14.88
C ASN A 42 -6.24 -15.87 14.78
N GLU A 43 -6.44 -17.19 14.80
CA GLU A 43 -5.38 -18.18 14.65
C GLU A 43 -4.66 -18.06 13.30
N MET A 44 -5.39 -17.83 12.21
CA MET A 44 -4.80 -17.66 10.89
C MET A 44 -3.97 -16.38 10.79
N MET A 45 -4.49 -15.25 11.29
CA MET A 45 -3.73 -14.00 11.35
C MET A 45 -2.46 -14.14 12.19
N TYR A 46 -2.56 -14.81 13.34
CA TYR A 46 -1.40 -15.08 14.17
C TYR A 46 -0.34 -15.93 13.44
N LYS A 47 -0.74 -16.99 12.73
CA LYS A 47 0.17 -17.81 11.91
C LYS A 47 0.88 -16.99 10.83
N VAL A 48 0.16 -16.07 10.18
CA VAL A 48 0.75 -15.15 9.21
C VAL A 48 1.73 -14.18 9.89
N THR A 49 1.40 -13.65 11.07
CA THR A 49 2.30 -12.79 11.84
C THR A 49 3.62 -13.49 12.15
N ILE A 50 3.58 -14.66 12.78
CA ILE A 50 4.80 -15.37 13.18
C ILE A 50 5.60 -15.90 11.97
N MET A 51 4.94 -16.12 10.81
CA MET A 51 5.63 -16.39 9.55
C MET A 51 6.54 -15.22 9.15
N PHE A 52 6.06 -13.98 9.27
CA PHE A 52 6.86 -12.78 9.02
C PHE A 52 7.90 -12.50 10.13
N GLU A 53 7.68 -12.99 11.35
CA GLU A 53 8.69 -13.00 12.42
C GLU A 53 9.71 -14.15 12.27
N GLY A 54 9.62 -14.98 11.21
CA GLY A 54 10.60 -16.02 10.88
C GLY A 54 10.41 -17.37 11.58
N TYR A 55 9.30 -17.58 12.29
CA TYR A 55 9.05 -18.78 13.12
C TYR A 55 9.26 -20.11 12.37
N TYR A 56 8.74 -20.22 11.14
CA TYR A 56 8.84 -21.46 10.37
C TYR A 56 10.25 -21.80 9.84
N PHE A 57 11.20 -20.86 9.95
CA PHE A 57 12.59 -21.06 9.53
C PHE A 57 13.53 -21.20 10.73
N PHE A 58 13.30 -20.43 11.80
CA PHE A 58 14.20 -20.37 12.95
C PHE A 58 13.68 -21.10 14.19
N GLY A 59 12.39 -21.47 14.24
CA GLY A 59 11.74 -22.04 15.42
C GLY A 59 11.39 -21.03 16.52
N GLU A 60 11.83 -19.78 16.37
CA GLU A 60 11.60 -18.64 17.27
C GLU A 60 11.05 -17.44 16.49
N THR A 61 10.44 -16.48 17.19
CA THR A 61 9.92 -15.25 16.58
C THR A 61 10.85 -14.07 16.81
N TYR A 62 11.21 -13.37 15.74
CA TYR A 62 12.02 -12.15 15.78
C TYR A 62 11.22 -10.96 15.19
N PRO A 63 10.52 -10.17 16.04
CA PRO A 63 9.79 -8.98 15.59
C PRO A 63 10.67 -7.97 14.82
N SER A 64 11.97 -7.92 15.12
CA SER A 64 12.94 -7.05 14.43
C SER A 64 13.01 -7.28 12.91
N ILE A 65 12.64 -8.47 12.41
CA ILE A 65 12.52 -8.74 10.97
C ILE A 65 11.45 -7.83 10.35
N ILE A 66 10.33 -7.63 11.03
CA ILE A 66 9.26 -6.75 10.56
C ILE A 66 9.72 -5.30 10.59
N SER A 67 10.43 -4.86 11.64
CA SER A 67 11.01 -3.51 11.67
C SER A 67 11.95 -3.24 10.49
N PHE A 68 12.82 -4.21 10.16
CA PHE A 68 13.71 -4.11 9.01
C PHE A 68 12.92 -4.02 7.69
N LEU A 69 11.91 -4.88 7.51
CA LEU A 69 11.05 -4.86 6.33
C LEU A 69 10.30 -3.52 6.19
N ALA A 70 9.71 -3.02 7.29
CA ALA A 70 9.03 -1.73 7.33
C ALA A 70 9.98 -0.57 7.02
N GLY A 71 11.21 -0.60 7.54
CA GLY A 71 12.26 0.37 7.21
C GLY A 71 12.65 0.35 5.73
N ALA A 72 12.83 -0.84 5.14
CA ALA A 72 13.14 -1.00 3.72
C ALA A 72 12.00 -0.47 2.82
N ILE A 73 10.75 -0.81 3.13
CA ILE A 73 9.58 -0.29 2.42
C ILE A 73 9.44 1.22 2.60
N SER A 74 9.77 1.76 3.78
CA SER A 74 9.77 3.21 4.03
C SER A 74 10.78 3.95 3.15
N ILE A 75 11.98 3.41 2.96
CA ILE A 75 12.97 3.99 2.04
C ILE A 75 12.43 3.99 0.61
N ILE A 76 11.84 2.87 0.16
CA ILE A 76 11.25 2.79 -1.19
C ILE A 76 10.08 3.76 -1.34
N PHE A 77 9.24 3.90 -0.32
CA PHE A 77 8.14 4.86 -0.27
C PHE A 77 8.63 6.31 -0.42
N ILE A 78 9.66 6.70 0.35
CA ILE A 78 10.26 8.04 0.29
C ILE A 78 10.90 8.28 -1.08
N LEU A 79 11.64 7.31 -1.62
CA LEU A 79 12.24 7.41 -2.96
C LEU A 79 11.17 7.55 -4.04
N HIS A 80 10.10 6.76 -3.97
CA HIS A 80 8.98 6.84 -4.89
C HIS A 80 8.34 8.23 -4.84
N ALA A 81 7.98 8.70 -3.64
CA ALA A 81 7.40 10.01 -3.41
C ALA A 81 8.29 11.14 -3.93
N GLY A 82 9.57 11.15 -3.57
CA GLY A 82 10.53 12.19 -3.95
C GLY A 82 10.69 12.34 -5.47
N VAL A 83 10.63 11.24 -6.22
CA VAL A 83 10.66 11.29 -7.68
C VAL A 83 9.29 11.64 -8.27
N ALA A 84 8.21 11.06 -7.74
CA ALA A 84 6.85 11.27 -8.24
C ALA A 84 6.33 12.69 -8.00
N LEU A 85 6.78 13.38 -6.94
CA LEU A 85 6.42 14.76 -6.62
C LEU A 85 6.76 15.75 -7.75
N LYS A 86 7.73 15.42 -8.60
CA LYS A 86 8.07 16.22 -9.79
C LYS A 86 6.93 16.31 -10.82
N LYS A 87 5.93 15.42 -10.73
CA LYS A 87 4.75 15.39 -11.62
C LYS A 87 3.57 16.21 -11.10
N PHE A 88 3.68 16.79 -9.90
CA PHE A 88 2.61 17.59 -9.31
C PHE A 88 2.57 18.99 -9.95
N PRO A 89 1.37 19.59 -10.10
CA PRO A 89 1.27 21.00 -10.44
C PRO A 89 1.94 21.84 -9.33
N ASN A 90 2.97 22.59 -9.68
CA ASN A 90 3.84 23.26 -8.70
C ASN A 90 3.46 24.72 -8.42
N ASN A 91 2.42 25.24 -9.07
CA ASN A 91 1.91 26.59 -8.85
C ASN A 91 0.41 26.69 -9.17
N TYR A 92 -0.22 27.77 -8.71
CA TYR A 92 -1.65 28.02 -8.91
C TYR A 92 -2.08 28.00 -10.38
N ARG A 93 -1.28 28.59 -11.28
CA ARG A 93 -1.60 28.63 -12.72
C ARG A 93 -1.65 27.22 -13.30
N GLN A 94 -0.67 26.35 -13.00
CA GLN A 94 -0.67 24.96 -13.45
C GLN A 94 -1.85 24.18 -12.87
N HIS A 95 -2.16 24.37 -11.59
CA HIS A 95 -3.30 23.72 -10.95
C HIS A 95 -4.62 24.14 -11.61
N LYS A 96 -4.82 25.43 -11.86
CA LYS A 96 -6.00 25.95 -12.55
C LYS A 96 -6.15 25.39 -13.96
N ILE A 97 -5.07 25.44 -14.76
CA ILE A 97 -5.07 24.90 -16.14
C ILE A 97 -5.40 23.41 -16.14
N MET A 98 -4.75 22.64 -15.25
CA MET A 98 -5.00 21.20 -15.12
C MET A 98 -6.46 20.92 -14.76
N ARG A 99 -7.01 21.63 -13.76
CA ARG A 99 -8.40 21.48 -13.33
C ARG A 99 -9.37 21.78 -14.47
N ASP A 100 -9.23 22.93 -15.12
CA ASP A 100 -10.12 23.35 -16.19
C ASP A 100 -10.06 22.38 -17.38
N HIS A 101 -8.86 21.88 -17.71
CA HIS A 101 -8.65 20.88 -18.75
C HIS A 101 -9.31 19.53 -18.42
N VAL A 102 -9.14 19.02 -17.20
CA VAL A 102 -9.75 17.75 -16.75
C VAL A 102 -11.28 17.84 -16.81
N LEU A 103 -11.86 18.95 -16.35
CA LEU A 103 -13.31 19.17 -16.36
C LEU A 103 -13.89 19.30 -17.78
N ALA A 104 -13.16 19.95 -18.68
CA ALA A 104 -13.59 20.11 -20.07
C ALA A 104 -13.47 18.80 -20.87
N MET A 105 -12.37 18.06 -20.70
CA MET A 105 -12.07 16.88 -21.50
C MET A 105 -12.96 15.68 -21.15
N LYS A 106 -13.35 15.53 -19.87
CA LYS A 106 -14.12 14.38 -19.35
C LYS A 106 -13.53 13.02 -19.75
N HIS A 107 -12.21 12.95 -19.91
CA HIS A 107 -11.50 11.74 -20.29
C HIS A 107 -11.03 10.97 -19.07
N GLU A 108 -11.45 9.71 -18.99
CA GLU A 108 -11.26 8.84 -17.82
C GLU A 108 -9.81 8.73 -17.35
N ASP A 109 -8.86 8.44 -18.25
CA ASP A 109 -7.46 8.22 -17.82
C ASP A 109 -6.80 9.51 -17.32
N THR A 110 -7.25 10.66 -17.84
CA THR A 110 -6.83 12.00 -17.37
C THR A 110 -7.40 12.26 -15.97
N SER A 111 -8.67 11.95 -15.73
CA SER A 111 -9.29 12.03 -14.39
C SER A 111 -8.64 11.08 -13.39
N LEU A 112 -8.35 9.84 -13.79
CA LEU A 112 -7.64 8.87 -12.95
C LEU A 112 -6.24 9.38 -12.56
N TRP A 113 -5.58 10.16 -13.42
CA TRP A 113 -4.28 10.77 -13.10
C TRP A 113 -4.39 11.79 -11.97
N VAL A 114 -5.45 12.59 -11.96
CA VAL A 114 -5.76 13.49 -10.83
C VAL A 114 -6.03 12.69 -9.55
N VAL A 115 -6.75 11.56 -9.63
CA VAL A 115 -6.95 10.67 -8.48
C VAL A 115 -5.61 10.17 -7.92
N GLN A 116 -4.63 9.84 -8.77
CA GLN A 116 -3.29 9.45 -8.31
C GLN A 116 -2.55 10.57 -7.60
N ILE A 117 -2.65 11.82 -8.08
CA ILE A 117 -2.07 12.98 -7.39
C ILE A 117 -2.68 13.13 -6.00
N MET A 118 -4.02 13.11 -5.91
CA MET A 118 -4.73 13.31 -4.65
C MET A 118 -4.42 12.21 -3.64
N THR A 119 -4.55 10.95 -4.05
CA THR A 119 -4.23 9.80 -3.19
C THR A 119 -2.76 9.73 -2.81
N GLY A 120 -1.85 10.05 -3.74
CA GLY A 120 -0.43 10.13 -3.47
C GLY A 120 -0.09 11.19 -2.42
N PHE A 121 -0.71 12.37 -2.54
CA PHE A 121 -0.57 13.45 -1.56
C PHE A 121 -1.06 13.04 -0.17
N ILE A 122 -2.27 12.47 -0.08
CA ILE A 122 -2.84 11.99 1.19
C ILE A 122 -1.89 10.99 1.86
N MET A 123 -1.38 10.01 1.10
CA MET A 123 -0.49 8.98 1.63
C MET A 123 0.83 9.50 2.18
N LEU A 124 1.34 10.67 1.74
CA LEU A 124 2.55 11.25 2.34
C LEU A 124 2.41 11.47 3.85
N PHE A 125 1.20 11.74 4.32
CA PHE A 125 0.93 11.98 5.73
C PHE A 125 0.55 10.66 6.40
N ILE A 126 -0.56 10.06 5.98
CA ILE A 126 -1.12 8.89 6.68
C ILE A 126 -0.34 7.60 6.46
N GLY A 127 0.29 7.45 5.29
CA GLY A 127 1.17 6.31 4.99
C GLY A 127 2.44 6.36 5.82
N SER A 128 3.01 7.56 6.04
CA SER A 128 4.19 7.75 6.89
C SER A 128 3.92 7.36 8.35
N VAL A 129 2.76 7.75 8.90
CA VAL A 129 2.35 7.33 10.26
C VAL A 129 2.26 5.82 10.35
N HIS A 130 1.54 5.18 9.43
CA HIS A 130 1.40 3.71 9.42
C HIS A 130 2.75 2.99 9.34
N LEU A 131 3.63 3.40 8.40
CA LEU A 131 4.95 2.79 8.22
C LEU A 131 5.85 2.97 9.46
N TYR A 132 5.81 4.14 10.09
CA TYR A 132 6.59 4.39 11.30
C TYR A 132 6.09 3.51 12.46
N THR A 133 4.78 3.40 12.67
CA THR A 133 4.21 2.54 13.72
C THR A 133 4.63 1.07 13.53
N MET A 134 4.55 0.53 12.31
CA MET A 134 4.98 -0.85 12.05
C MET A 134 6.49 -1.07 12.24
N MET A 135 7.29 -0.03 12.02
CA MET A 135 8.73 -0.06 12.23
C MET A 135 9.11 0.03 13.72
N ALA A 136 8.42 0.88 14.48
CA ALA A 136 8.71 1.16 15.89
C ALA A 136 8.13 0.11 16.85
N GLU A 137 6.98 -0.48 16.50
CA GLU A 137 6.25 -1.41 17.35
C GLU A 137 5.97 -2.75 16.65
N PRO A 138 6.99 -3.43 16.11
CA PRO A 138 6.79 -4.68 15.36
C PRO A 138 6.20 -5.79 16.23
N SER A 139 6.41 -5.74 17.55
CA SER A 139 5.93 -6.74 18.49
C SER A 139 4.41 -6.67 18.71
N ASN A 140 3.79 -5.54 18.34
CA ASN A 140 2.37 -5.23 18.51
C ASN A 140 1.56 -5.55 17.24
N ILE A 141 1.97 -6.59 16.52
CA ILE A 141 1.29 -7.10 15.31
C ILE A 141 0.67 -8.45 15.65
N GLY A 142 -0.54 -8.67 15.18
CA GLY A 142 -1.35 -9.85 15.49
C GLY A 142 -2.80 -9.50 15.83
N PRO A 143 -3.66 -10.50 16.06
CA PRO A 143 -5.10 -10.29 16.21
C PRO A 143 -5.49 -9.28 17.29
N TYR A 144 -4.90 -9.36 18.47
CA TYR A 144 -5.29 -8.54 19.63
C TYR A 144 -4.58 -7.18 19.63
N ALA A 145 -3.24 -7.17 19.67
CA ALA A 145 -2.47 -5.92 19.61
C ALA A 145 -2.85 -5.00 18.42
N SER A 146 -3.16 -5.56 17.25
CA SER A 146 -3.61 -4.73 16.12
C SER A 146 -5.03 -4.22 16.30
N SER A 147 -5.94 -5.03 16.87
CA SER A 147 -7.31 -4.59 17.18
C SER A 147 -7.33 -3.48 18.24
N HIS A 148 -6.48 -3.60 19.26
CA HIS A 148 -6.31 -2.58 20.29
C HIS A 148 -5.91 -1.24 19.66
N ARG A 149 -4.86 -1.24 18.82
CA ARG A 149 -4.42 -0.04 18.09
C ARG A 149 -5.51 0.54 17.18
N VAL A 150 -6.27 -0.30 16.49
CA VAL A 150 -7.36 0.14 15.61
C VAL A 150 -8.44 0.92 16.38
N VAL A 151 -8.83 0.44 17.57
CA VAL A 151 -9.95 0.99 18.34
C VAL A 151 -9.49 1.99 19.40
N HIS A 152 -8.65 1.56 20.34
CA HIS A 152 -8.26 2.33 21.53
C HIS A 152 -7.22 3.41 21.24
N GLU A 153 -6.37 3.23 20.23
CA GLU A 153 -5.46 4.29 19.75
C GLU A 153 -6.06 5.09 18.59
N HIS A 154 -7.35 4.89 18.29
CA HIS A 154 -8.10 5.62 17.27
C HIS A 154 -7.49 5.59 15.85
N MET A 155 -6.82 4.50 15.48
CA MET A 155 -6.18 4.37 14.16
C MET A 155 -7.16 4.00 13.03
N TRP A 156 -8.38 3.56 13.34
CA TRP A 156 -9.36 3.15 12.33
C TRP A 156 -9.69 4.23 11.26
N PRO A 157 -9.82 5.54 11.55
CA PRO A 157 -10.12 6.53 10.51
C PRO A 157 -8.94 6.70 9.56
N LEU A 158 -7.72 6.66 10.10
CA LEU A 158 -6.48 6.70 9.34
C LEU A 158 -6.40 5.50 8.41
N TYR A 159 -6.64 4.28 8.92
CA TYR A 159 -6.58 3.07 8.11
C TYR A 159 -7.67 3.00 7.05
N PHE A 160 -8.89 3.47 7.33
CA PHE A 160 -9.95 3.53 6.32
C PHE A 160 -9.58 4.48 5.17
N LEU A 161 -9.10 5.68 5.47
CA LEU A 161 -8.67 6.64 4.45
C LEU A 161 -7.42 6.14 3.70
N LEU A 162 -6.49 5.50 4.40
CA LEU A 162 -5.30 4.90 3.81
C LEU A 162 -5.67 3.77 2.86
N LEU A 163 -6.62 2.90 3.22
CA LEU A 163 -7.12 1.82 2.37
C LEU A 163 -7.64 2.37 1.04
N LEU A 164 -8.56 3.34 1.10
CA LEU A 164 -9.12 3.96 -0.12
C LEU A 164 -8.04 4.60 -0.98
N SER A 165 -7.10 5.31 -0.34
CA SER A 165 -6.03 6.03 -1.02
C SER A 165 -5.04 5.07 -1.67
N VAL A 166 -4.51 4.11 -0.92
CA VAL A 166 -3.43 3.23 -1.37
C VAL A 166 -3.91 2.23 -2.43
N VAL A 167 -5.11 1.66 -2.27
CA VAL A 167 -5.67 0.71 -3.24
C VAL A 167 -5.92 1.40 -4.57
N SER A 168 -6.57 2.56 -4.53
CA SER A 168 -6.80 3.37 -5.74
C SER A 168 -5.47 3.78 -6.38
N HIS A 169 -4.53 4.29 -5.60
CA HIS A 169 -3.24 4.74 -6.11
C HIS A 169 -2.44 3.62 -6.76
N ALA A 170 -2.38 2.45 -6.11
CA ALA A 170 -1.61 1.29 -6.54
C ALA A 170 -2.17 0.70 -7.83
N PHE A 171 -3.45 0.34 -7.89
CA PHE A 171 -3.99 -0.32 -9.09
C PHE A 171 -4.10 0.62 -10.29
N ILE A 172 -4.43 1.89 -10.08
CA ILE A 172 -4.37 2.88 -11.16
C ILE A 172 -2.92 3.05 -11.64
N GLY A 173 -1.95 3.03 -10.71
CA GLY A 173 -0.52 3.09 -11.01
C GLY A 173 -0.02 1.91 -11.81
N LEU A 174 -0.38 0.69 -11.41
CA LEU A 174 -0.03 -0.54 -12.11
C LEU A 174 -0.65 -0.58 -13.52
N TYR A 175 -1.92 -0.17 -13.67
CA TYR A 175 -2.56 -0.02 -14.98
C TYR A 175 -1.78 0.94 -15.89
N ARG A 176 -1.44 2.13 -15.38
CA ARG A 176 -0.65 3.11 -16.16
C ARG A 176 0.77 2.65 -16.44
N LEU A 177 1.39 1.96 -15.50
CA LEU A 177 2.73 1.41 -15.66
C LEU A 177 2.77 0.37 -16.77
N ALA A 178 1.78 -0.53 -16.79
CA ALA A 178 1.64 -1.56 -17.82
C ALA A 178 1.44 -0.96 -19.22
N LEU A 179 0.65 0.13 -19.32
CA LEU A 179 0.50 0.89 -20.56
C LEU A 179 1.77 1.64 -20.96
N LYS A 180 2.43 2.29 -20.00
CA LYS A 180 3.60 3.15 -20.24
C LYS A 180 4.79 2.36 -20.80
N TRP A 181 5.02 1.16 -20.28
CA TRP A 181 6.17 0.32 -20.66
C TRP A 181 5.84 -0.75 -21.70
N GLY A 182 4.66 -0.69 -22.31
CA GLY A 182 4.32 -1.56 -23.43
C GLY A 182 4.08 -3.03 -23.05
N PHE A 183 3.96 -3.38 -21.76
CA PHE A 183 3.59 -4.75 -21.32
C PHE A 183 2.25 -5.24 -21.89
N MET A 184 1.46 -4.30 -22.42
CA MET A 184 0.12 -4.51 -22.93
C MET A 184 0.01 -4.41 -24.46
N GLU A 185 1.12 -4.24 -25.18
CA GLU A 185 1.16 -4.16 -26.64
C GLU A 185 0.99 -5.57 -27.26
N GLY A 186 -0.26 -6.01 -27.34
CA GLY A 186 -0.66 -7.17 -28.14
C GLY A 186 -1.05 -6.77 -29.57
N LYS A 187 -1.56 -7.74 -30.35
CA LYS A 187 -2.04 -7.53 -31.73
C LYS A 187 -3.12 -6.42 -31.85
N ASN A 188 -3.88 -6.18 -30.78
CA ASN A 188 -4.88 -5.11 -30.71
C ASN A 188 -4.78 -4.35 -29.37
N THR A 189 -4.19 -3.17 -29.40
CA THR A 189 -3.93 -2.32 -28.23
C THR A 189 -5.21 -1.76 -27.59
N LYS A 190 -6.28 -1.55 -28.38
CA LYS A 190 -7.57 -1.06 -27.87
C LYS A 190 -8.25 -2.11 -26.98
N GLU A 191 -8.26 -3.36 -27.43
CA GLU A 191 -8.81 -4.49 -26.67
C GLU A 191 -8.00 -4.74 -25.39
N SER A 192 -6.66 -4.73 -25.50
CA SER A 192 -5.77 -4.86 -24.33
C SER A 192 -6.04 -3.78 -23.28
N ARG A 193 -6.12 -2.51 -23.70
CA ARG A 193 -6.43 -1.39 -22.80
C ARG A 193 -7.78 -1.55 -22.11
N LYS A 194 -8.82 -2.00 -22.83
CA LYS A 194 -10.15 -2.24 -22.25
C LYS A 194 -10.11 -3.32 -21.17
N ARG A 195 -9.43 -4.44 -21.43
CA ARG A 195 -9.32 -5.56 -20.48
C ARG A 195 -8.58 -5.17 -19.20
N PHE A 196 -7.43 -4.51 -19.32
CA PHE A 196 -6.66 -4.08 -18.15
C PHE A 196 -7.35 -2.97 -17.36
N LYS A 197 -8.11 -2.10 -18.04
CA LYS A 197 -8.96 -1.12 -17.35
C LYS A 197 -10.06 -1.81 -16.53
N PHE A 198 -10.70 -2.83 -17.10
CA PHE A 198 -11.67 -3.65 -16.36
C PHE A 198 -11.00 -4.38 -15.18
N LEU A 199 -9.82 -4.97 -15.39
CA LEU A 199 -9.03 -5.62 -14.34
C LEU A 199 -8.69 -4.65 -13.21
N MET A 200 -8.16 -3.46 -13.54
CA MET A 200 -7.86 -2.40 -12.59
C MET A 200 -9.08 -2.04 -11.74
N LYS A 201 -10.23 -1.77 -12.35
CA LYS A 201 -11.45 -1.43 -11.61
C LYS A 201 -11.91 -2.57 -10.71
N SER A 202 -11.87 -3.80 -11.22
CA SER A 202 -12.26 -4.99 -10.47
C SER A 202 -11.36 -5.19 -9.26
N LEU A 203 -10.04 -5.07 -9.43
CA LEU A 203 -9.07 -5.19 -8.34
C LEU A 203 -9.25 -4.09 -7.29
N ILE A 204 -9.50 -2.83 -7.71
CA ILE A 204 -9.80 -1.74 -6.77
C ILE A 204 -11.01 -2.10 -5.91
N VAL A 205 -12.12 -2.54 -6.53
CA VAL A 205 -13.33 -2.92 -5.80
C VAL A 205 -13.08 -4.09 -4.86
N ILE A 206 -12.46 -5.17 -5.35
CA ILE A 206 -12.17 -6.37 -4.55
C ILE A 206 -11.31 -6.03 -3.34
N TYR A 207 -10.21 -5.29 -3.52
CA TYR A 207 -9.30 -4.97 -2.44
C TYR A 207 -9.88 -3.97 -1.44
N ILE A 208 -10.71 -3.01 -1.88
CA ILE A 208 -11.46 -2.13 -0.96
C ILE A 208 -12.45 -2.96 -0.13
N VAL A 209 -13.18 -3.89 -0.74
CA VAL A 209 -14.15 -4.73 -0.02
C VAL A 209 -13.44 -5.61 0.99
N ILE A 210 -12.41 -6.35 0.58
CA ILE A 210 -11.65 -7.24 1.48
C ILE A 210 -11.00 -6.44 2.61
N GLY A 211 -10.32 -5.33 2.30
CA GLY A 211 -9.70 -4.48 3.31
C GLY A 211 -10.70 -3.86 4.27
N SER A 212 -11.90 -3.47 3.79
CA SER A 212 -12.95 -2.91 4.65
C SER A 212 -13.51 -3.97 5.59
N LEU A 213 -13.77 -5.19 5.08
CA LEU A 213 -14.22 -6.31 5.92
C LEU A 213 -13.16 -6.68 6.97
N SER A 214 -11.88 -6.69 6.59
CA SER A 214 -10.76 -6.93 7.51
C SER A 214 -10.71 -5.87 8.61
N LEU A 215 -10.76 -4.58 8.24
CA LEU A 215 -10.80 -3.47 9.20
C LEU A 215 -12.01 -3.57 10.14
N MET A 216 -13.20 -3.91 9.62
CA MET A 216 -14.39 -4.15 10.44
C MET A 216 -14.17 -5.31 11.43
N LYS A 217 -13.43 -6.35 11.04
CA LYS A 217 -13.10 -7.46 11.94
C LYS A 217 -12.17 -7.03 13.07
N TYR A 218 -11.14 -6.22 12.79
CA TYR A 218 -10.29 -5.64 13.83
C TYR A 218 -11.07 -4.72 14.77
N ILE A 219 -11.97 -3.88 14.24
CA ILE A 219 -12.85 -3.04 15.04
C ILE A 219 -13.74 -3.90 15.94
N TYR A 220 -14.35 -4.96 15.40
CA TYR A 220 -15.19 -5.88 16.16
C TYR A 220 -14.42 -6.50 17.32
N ILE A 221 -13.22 -7.07 17.06
CA ILE A 221 -12.40 -7.67 18.10
C ILE A 221 -12.02 -6.64 19.17
N GLY A 222 -11.63 -5.43 18.77
CA GLY A 222 -11.24 -4.37 19.71
C GLY A 222 -12.39 -3.85 20.59
N TYR A 223 -13.65 -4.02 20.20
CA TYR A 223 -14.80 -3.69 21.04
C TYR A 223 -15.31 -4.87 21.88
N THR A 224 -15.18 -6.11 21.41
CA THR A 224 -15.76 -7.28 22.08
C THR A 224 -14.81 -8.01 23.00
N THR A 225 -13.50 -7.79 22.83
CA THR A 225 -12.46 -8.42 23.63
C THR A 225 -11.75 -7.32 24.42
N ASP A 226 -11.57 -7.53 25.73
CA ASP A 226 -10.74 -6.67 26.57
C ASP A 226 -9.26 -6.86 26.20
N CYS A 227 -8.87 -6.38 25.01
CA CYS A 227 -7.50 -6.44 24.54
C CYS A 227 -6.67 -5.36 25.24
N GLU A 228 -5.72 -5.75 26.08
CA GLU A 228 -4.77 -4.79 26.66
C GLU A 228 -3.74 -4.31 25.62
N ALA A 229 -3.12 -3.16 25.88
CA ALA A 229 -2.09 -2.61 25.01
C ALA A 229 -0.91 -3.59 24.88
N GLY A 230 -0.59 -4.00 23.65
CA GLY A 230 0.48 -4.96 23.37
C GLY A 230 0.14 -6.43 23.68
N GLU A 231 -1.11 -6.76 24.03
CA GLU A 231 -1.48 -8.14 24.34
C GLU A 231 -1.27 -9.06 23.13
N ARG A 232 -0.48 -10.13 23.33
CA ARG A 232 -0.26 -11.14 22.31
C ARG A 232 -1.36 -12.19 22.32
N TYR A 233 -1.82 -12.55 21.12
CA TYR A 233 -2.77 -13.63 20.94
C TYR A 233 -2.19 -14.97 21.41
N LYS A 234 -2.92 -15.68 22.28
CA LYS A 234 -2.56 -17.03 22.74
C LYS A 234 -3.07 -18.07 21.74
N SER A 235 -2.16 -18.63 20.95
CA SER A 235 -2.52 -19.65 19.96
C SER A 235 -3.01 -20.94 20.63
N THR A 236 -4.01 -21.55 19.99
CA THR A 236 -4.54 -22.86 20.39
C THR A 236 -3.79 -24.01 19.75
N THR A 237 -3.04 -23.76 18.67
CA THR A 237 -2.36 -24.81 17.89
C THR A 237 -0.84 -24.74 17.95
N ILE A 238 -0.27 -23.60 18.35
CA ILE A 238 1.17 -23.34 18.42
C ILE A 238 1.49 -22.97 19.87
N GLN A 239 2.19 -23.88 20.56
CA GLN A 239 2.74 -23.58 21.88
C GLN A 239 4.16 -23.06 21.73
N MET A 240 4.31 -21.75 21.77
CA MET A 240 5.62 -21.12 21.90
C MET A 240 6.11 -21.31 23.33
N LYS A 241 7.33 -21.81 23.50
CA LYS A 241 7.97 -21.77 24.82
C LYS A 241 8.16 -20.30 25.20
N ALA A 242 7.70 -19.93 26.39
CA ALA A 242 8.05 -18.63 26.96
C ALA A 242 9.57 -18.60 27.12
N HIS A 243 10.21 -17.59 26.53
CA HIS A 243 11.59 -17.23 26.78
C HIS A 243 11.62 -15.89 27.49
#